data_AF-A0AAJ2KDX6-F1
#
_entry.id   AF-A0AAJ2KDX6-F1
#
_cell.length_a   1.000
_cell.length_b   1.000
_cell.length_c   1.000
_cell.angle_alpha   90.00
_cell.angle_beta   90.00
_cell.angle_gamma   90.00
#
_symmetry.space_group_name_H-M   'P 1'
#
loop_
_entity.id
_entity.type
_entity.pdbx_description
1 polymer ?
#
loop_
_entity_poly.entity_id
_entity_poly.type
_entity_poly.pdbx_seq_one_letter_code
_entity_poly.pdbx_strand_id
1 'polypeptide(L)'
;MSNHHFSDELAVLEIVNNAHFFRPGKMTSGQLYLNLIRLQPAVPAIGEFMEMIDHLVKEGLLISGAVLPCDASFPYVQHIIFGLTDVGEAALQATRFQLESVNS
;
A
#
# COMPACT_ATOMS: atom_id res chain seq x y z
N MET A 1 8.59 -9.72 16.22
CA MET A 1 7.50 -10.22 15.34
C MET A 1 7.17 -9.15 14.29
N SER A 2 8.18 -8.67 13.55
CA SER A 2 8.16 -7.37 12.87
C SER A 2 8.38 -7.45 11.35
N ASN A 3 8.60 -8.66 10.80
CA ASN A 3 8.93 -8.82 9.38
C ASN A 3 7.72 -8.82 8.45
N HIS A 4 6.53 -9.22 8.94
CA HIS A 4 5.33 -9.29 8.09
C HIS A 4 4.79 -7.89 7.76
N HIS A 5 4.70 -7.00 8.74
CA HIS A 5 4.22 -5.62 8.52
C HIS A 5 5.08 -4.86 7.52
N PHE A 6 6.40 -5.00 7.64
CA PHE A 6 7.36 -4.39 6.72
C PHE A 6 7.26 -4.99 5.30
N SER A 7 7.00 -6.29 5.20
CA SER A 7 6.76 -6.96 3.92
C SER A 7 5.45 -6.49 3.26
N ASP A 8 4.40 -6.25 4.06
CA ASP A 8 3.10 -5.81 3.57
C ASP A 8 3.13 -4.36 3.07
N GLU A 9 3.76 -3.44 3.80
CA GLU A 9 3.99 -2.06 3.36
C GLU A 9 4.74 -2.03 2.03
N LEU A 10 5.84 -2.78 1.93
CA LEU A 10 6.61 -2.89 0.69
C LEU A 10 5.75 -3.40 -0.47
N ALA A 11 5.01 -4.49 -0.25
CA ALA A 11 4.14 -5.05 -1.27
C ALA A 11 3.08 -4.05 -1.75
N VAL A 12 2.52 -3.24 -0.84
CA VAL A 12 1.59 -2.16 -1.22
C VAL A 12 2.28 -1.12 -2.08
N LEU A 13 3.47 -0.64 -1.68
CA LEU A 13 4.22 0.33 -2.47
C LEU A 13 4.53 -0.21 -3.88
N GLU A 14 4.90 -1.49 -3.99
CA GLU A 14 5.13 -2.15 -5.28
C GLU A 14 3.88 -2.25 -6.14
N ILE A 15 2.74 -2.64 -5.56
CA ILE A 15 1.45 -2.72 -6.26
C ILE A 15 1.08 -1.34 -6.81
N VAL A 16 1.18 -0.29 -5.99
CA VAL A 16 0.84 1.08 -6.39
C VAL A 16 1.79 1.58 -7.49
N ASN A 17 3.10 1.35 -7.33
CA ASN A 17 4.10 1.74 -8.33
C ASN A 17 3.86 1.06 -9.68
N ASN A 18 3.60 -0.25 -9.67
CA ASN A 18 3.32 -1.02 -10.87
C ASN A 18 2.00 -0.59 -11.51
N ALA A 19 0.95 -0.39 -10.72
CA ALA A 19 -0.34 0.06 -11.23
C ALA A 19 -0.23 1.43 -11.91
N HIS A 20 0.50 2.37 -11.30
CA HIS A 20 0.75 3.68 -11.89
C HIS A 20 1.53 3.59 -13.21
N PHE A 21 2.51 2.69 -13.31
CA PHE A 21 3.31 2.50 -14.51
C PHE A 21 2.51 1.93 -15.70
N PHE A 22 1.65 0.94 -15.47
CA PHE A 22 0.89 0.28 -16.55
C PHE A 22 -0.37 1.05 -16.96
N ARG A 23 -1.00 1.73 -16.01
CA ARG A 23 -2.20 2.54 -16.27
C ARG A 23 -2.31 3.62 -15.21
N PRO A 24 -1.94 4.88 -15.49
CA PRO A 24 -2.14 6.00 -14.57
C PRO A 24 -3.62 6.09 -14.21
N GLY A 25 -3.98 5.50 -13.09
CA GLY A 25 -5.33 5.01 -12.84
C GLY A 25 -5.56 4.96 -11.35
N LYS A 26 -6.61 5.67 -10.93
CA LYS A 26 -7.03 5.75 -9.53
C LYS A 26 -7.37 4.34 -9.02
N MET A 27 -6.77 3.93 -7.91
CA MET A 27 -7.10 2.68 -7.24
C MET A 27 -7.77 2.93 -5.90
N THR A 28 -8.80 2.15 -5.58
CA THR A 28 -9.37 2.17 -4.22
C THR A 28 -8.56 1.28 -3.28
N SER A 29 -8.58 1.56 -1.98
CA SER A 29 -7.98 0.67 -0.97
C SER A 29 -8.47 -0.79 -1.11
N GLY A 30 -9.74 -1.01 -1.45
CA GLY A 30 -10.27 -2.36 -1.70
C GLY A 30 -9.63 -3.06 -2.91
N GLN A 31 -9.35 -2.33 -4.00
CA GLN A 31 -8.62 -2.89 -5.15
C GLN A 31 -7.17 -3.20 -4.81
N LEU A 32 -6.52 -2.39 -3.95
CA LEU A 32 -5.18 -2.69 -3.46
C LEU A 32 -5.18 -3.98 -2.63
N TYR A 33 -6.14 -4.14 -1.73
CA TYR A 33 -6.26 -5.36 -0.92
C TYR A 33 -6.45 -6.63 -1.78
N LEU A 34 -7.31 -6.54 -2.81
CA LEU A 34 -7.52 -7.65 -3.73
C LEU A 34 -6.26 -8.01 -4.53
N ASN A 35 -5.42 -7.03 -4.87
CA ASN A 35 -4.13 -7.30 -5.51
C ASN A 35 -3.14 -7.92 -4.53
N LEU A 36 -3.13 -7.47 -3.26
CA LEU A 36 -2.29 -8.04 -2.23
C LEU A 36 -2.60 -9.53 -2.01
N ILE A 37 -3.88 -9.89 -1.90
CA ILE A 37 -4.35 -11.29 -1.78
C ILE A 37 -3.85 -12.17 -2.93
N ARG A 38 -3.72 -11.61 -4.14
CA ARG A 38 -3.28 -12.36 -5.31
C ARG A 38 -1.77 -12.61 -5.32
N LEU A 39 -1.00 -11.76 -4.65
CA LEU A 39 0.46 -11.77 -4.69
C LEU A 39 1.08 -12.43 -3.45
N GLN A 40 0.40 -12.37 -2.30
CA GLN A 40 0.92 -12.86 -1.04
C GLN A 40 0.16 -14.10 -0.53
N PRO A 41 0.85 -15.14 -0.03
CA PRO A 41 0.22 -16.35 0.51
C PRO A 41 -0.48 -16.12 1.86
N ALA A 42 -0.09 -15.07 2.58
CA ALA A 42 -0.71 -14.60 3.81
C ALA A 42 -0.88 -13.09 3.69
N VAL A 43 -2.05 -12.58 4.09
CA VAL A 43 -2.33 -11.14 4.07
C VAL A 43 -2.86 -10.70 5.43
N PRO A 44 -2.66 -9.42 5.81
CA PRO A 44 -3.23 -8.86 7.02
C PRO A 44 -4.76 -8.88 6.98
N ALA A 45 -5.37 -8.80 8.16
CA ALA A 45 -6.82 -8.62 8.24
C ALA A 45 -7.21 -7.31 7.55
N ILE A 46 -8.42 -7.26 6.96
CA ILE A 46 -8.85 -6.08 6.20
C ILE A 46 -8.79 -4.77 7.02
N GLY A 47 -9.08 -4.82 8.33
CA GLY A 47 -8.96 -3.66 9.21
C GLY A 47 -7.51 -3.17 9.35
N GLU A 48 -6.59 -4.08 9.63
CA GLU A 48 -5.14 -3.79 9.73
C GLU A 48 -4.60 -3.24 8.40
N PHE A 49 -5.03 -3.82 7.29
CA PHE A 49 -4.68 -3.32 5.95
C PHE A 49 -5.18 -1.88 5.72
N MET A 50 -6.42 -1.58 6.10
CA MET A 50 -6.97 -0.24 5.92
C MET A 50 -6.27 0.79 6.80
N GLU A 51 -5.93 0.43 8.05
CA GLU A 51 -5.12 1.25 8.94
C GLU A 51 -3.72 1.50 8.36
N MET A 52 -3.08 0.48 7.80
CA MET A 52 -1.79 0.61 7.12
C MET A 52 -1.88 1.59 5.94
N ILE A 53 -2.90 1.50 5.09
CA ILE A 53 -3.08 2.45 3.98
C ILE A 53 -3.24 3.89 4.48
N ASP A 54 -4.07 4.11 5.50
CA ASP A 54 -4.26 5.43 6.11
C ASP A 54 -2.94 5.96 6.71
N HIS A 55 -2.13 5.08 7.31
CA HIS A 55 -0.80 5.43 7.82
C HIS A 55 0.15 5.86 6.69
N LEU A 56 0.28 5.06 5.63
CA LEU A 56 1.15 5.36 4.49
C LEU A 56 0.76 6.68 3.79
N VAL A 57 -0.53 7.03 3.76
CA VAL A 57 -1.00 8.34 3.28
C VAL A 57 -0.57 9.45 4.24
N LYS A 58 -0.75 9.26 5.56
CA LYS A 58 -0.37 10.26 6.58
C LYS A 58 1.13 10.51 6.66
N GLU A 59 1.95 9.49 6.43
CA GLU A 59 3.40 9.59 6.31
C GLU A 59 3.85 10.22 4.98
N GLY A 60 2.91 10.43 4.05
CA GLY A 60 3.18 11.06 2.77
C GLY A 60 3.86 10.15 1.78
N LEU A 61 3.74 8.82 1.91
CA LEU A 61 4.27 7.84 0.97
C LEU A 61 3.32 7.61 -0.21
N LEU A 62 2.01 7.73 0.03
CA LEU A 62 0.96 7.56 -0.97
C LEU A 62 0.26 8.88 -1.30
N ILE A 63 -0.06 9.08 -2.58
CA ILE A 63 -0.92 10.19 -3.03
C ILE A 63 -2.38 9.78 -2.87
N SER A 64 -3.04 10.28 -1.82
CA SER A 64 -4.49 10.18 -1.71
C SER A 64 -5.17 11.32 -2.47
N GLY A 65 -5.94 10.97 -3.50
CA GLY A 65 -6.72 11.94 -4.28
C GLY A 65 -8.10 12.24 -3.72
N ALA A 66 -8.66 11.33 -2.92
CA ALA A 66 -9.89 11.51 -2.16
C ALA A 66 -10.02 10.46 -1.06
N VAL A 67 -10.79 10.77 -0.02
CA VAL A 67 -11.28 9.82 0.97
C VAL A 67 -12.75 9.52 0.66
N LEU A 68 -13.12 8.24 0.61
CA LEU A 68 -14.50 7.84 0.40
C LEU A 68 -15.36 8.14 1.65
N PRO A 69 -16.65 8.45 1.48
CA PRO A 69 -17.56 8.66 2.60
C PRO A 69 -17.60 7.43 3.53
N CYS A 70 -17.78 7.69 4.83
CA CYS A 70 -17.92 6.63 5.83
C CYS A 70 -19.19 5.82 5.57
N ASP A 71 -19.07 4.50 5.57
CA ASP A 71 -20.17 3.55 5.47
C ASP A 71 -20.27 2.77 6.78
N ALA A 72 -21.45 2.74 7.40
CA ALA A 72 -21.66 2.02 8.67
C ALA A 72 -21.43 0.51 8.54
N SER A 73 -21.56 -0.04 7.32
CA SER A 73 -21.25 -1.44 7.03
C SER A 73 -19.76 -1.71 6.81
N PHE A 74 -18.96 -0.65 6.61
CA PHE A 74 -17.51 -0.73 6.41
C PHE A 74 -16.81 0.43 7.14
N PRO A 75 -16.59 0.30 8.46
CA PRO A 75 -16.16 1.38 9.35
C PRO A 75 -14.65 1.65 9.26
N TYR A 76 -14.08 1.66 8.06
CA TYR A 76 -12.67 1.92 7.80
C TYR A 76 -12.49 3.09 6.83
N VAL A 77 -11.43 3.87 7.04
CA VAL A 77 -11.06 4.95 6.11
C VAL A 77 -10.63 4.32 4.79
N GLN A 78 -11.25 4.77 3.70
CA GLN A 78 -10.92 4.28 2.36
C GLN A 78 -10.40 5.42 1.50
N HIS A 79 -9.20 5.24 0.97
CA HIS A 79 -8.57 6.22 0.10
C HIS A 79 -8.72 5.80 -1.36
N ILE A 80 -8.86 6.80 -2.22
CA ILE A 80 -8.55 6.66 -3.64
C ILE A 80 -7.09 7.07 -3.81
N ILE A 81 -6.23 6.08 -4.09
CA ILE A 81 -4.79 6.21 -4.26
C ILE A 81 -4.47 6.46 -5.73
N PHE A 82 -3.69 7.50 -6.00
CA PHE A 82 -3.31 7.89 -7.38
C PHE A 82 -1.90 7.43 -7.74
N GLY A 83 -1.06 7.14 -6.76
CA GLY A 83 0.34 6.77 -6.98
C GLY A 83 1.15 6.92 -5.70
N LEU A 84 2.47 6.77 -5.85
CA LEU A 84 3.46 7.09 -4.82
C LEU A 84 3.82 8.58 -4.89
N THR A 85 4.27 9.13 -3.77
CA THR A 85 5.01 10.41 -3.77
C THR A 85 6.49 10.14 -4.06
N ASP A 86 7.27 11.19 -4.28
CA ASP A 86 8.74 11.09 -4.36
C ASP A 86 9.35 10.42 -3.11
N VAL A 87 8.75 10.66 -1.92
CA VAL A 87 9.16 10.03 -0.67
C VAL A 87 8.81 8.54 -0.66
N GLY A 88 7.62 8.19 -1.14
CA GLY A 88 7.18 6.80 -1.29
C GLY A 88 8.03 6.01 -2.28
N GLU A 89 8.40 6.62 -3.41
CA GLU A 89 9.32 6.02 -4.38
C GLU A 89 10.70 5.79 -3.77
N ALA A 90 11.25 6.78 -3.06
CA ALA A 90 12.54 6.64 -2.38
C ALA A 90 12.52 5.55 -1.30
N ALA A 91 11.44 5.47 -0.52
CA ALA A 91 11.23 4.43 0.48
C ALA A 91 11.18 3.04 -0.16
N LEU A 92 10.43 2.89 -1.26
CA LEU A 92 10.38 1.65 -2.02
C LEU A 92 11.77 1.20 -2.51
N GLN A 93 12.57 2.11 -3.07
CA GLN A 93 13.92 1.77 -3.52
C GLN A 93 14.84 1.41 -2.35
N ALA A 94 14.84 2.19 -1.27
CA ALA A 94 15.66 1.93 -0.09
C ALA A 94 15.38 0.54 0.51
N THR A 95 14.10 0.17 0.59
CA THR A 95 13.68 -1.13 1.12
C THR A 95 14.08 -2.29 0.20
N ARG A 96 13.98 -2.13 -1.12
CA ARG A 96 14.47 -3.14 -2.08
C ARG A 96 15.97 -3.42 -1.90
N PHE A 97 16.78 -2.38 -1.79
CA PHE A 97 18.22 -2.53 -1.55
C PHE A 97 18.54 -3.24 -0.23
N GLN A 98 17.76 -2.99 0.82
CA GLN A 98 17.93 -3.69 2.10
C GLN A 98 17.63 -5.18 1.98
N LEU A 99 16.56 -5.57 1.28
CA LEU A 99 16.21 -6.98 1.08
C LEU A 99 17.23 -7.73 0.21
N GLU A 100 17.80 -7.08 -0.81
CA GLU A 100 18.87 -7.66 -1.63
C GLU A 100 20.16 -7.88 -0.80
N SER A 101 20.47 -6.96 0.13
CA SER A 101 21.64 -7.08 1.02
C SER A 101 21.51 -8.17 2.09
N VAL A 102 20.28 -8.54 2.48
CA VAL A 102 20.01 -9.59 3.48
C VAL A 102 20.02 -10.99 2.86
N ASN A 103 19.78 -11.11 1.54
CA ASN A 103 19.75 -12.38 0.82
C ASN A 103 21.06 -12.69 0.06
N SER A 104 22.11 -11.88 0.26
CA SER A 104 23.46 -12.06 -0.30
C SER A 104 24.42 -12.63 0.75
#